data_AF-A0A962R1C0-F1
#
_entry.id   AF-A0A962R1C0-F1
#
_cell.length_a   1.000
_cell.length_b   1.000
_cell.length_c   1.000
_cell.angle_alpha   90.00
_cell.angle_beta   90.00
_cell.angle_gamma   90.00
#
_symmetry.space_group_name_H-M   'P 1'
#
loop_
_entity.id
_entity.type
_entity.pdbx_description
1 polymer ?
#
loop_
_entity_poly.entity_id
_entity_poly.type
_entity_poly.pdbx_seq_one_letter_code
_entity_poly.pdbx_strand_id
1 'polypeptide(L)'
;LAADLEATMEANPGSAEADKFAGFRAAGINRLSLGVQSFDDACLQALGRIHSSDQAAAAIEYARGAGFDSFNIDLMHGLPGQTLAGAEADLRAALAWNPPHLSWYQLTIEPNTVFHKRPPSLPVEDELAEIQQRGEQLLADAGYQQYEVSAYSRPGFQCRHNLNYWSFGDYLGIGAGAHGKVTGEDGGVLRYAKKRQPGEYLSASPDRFTAAQHSVEPGDMVGEFMLNALRLNAGFSRELFTARTGLDVAVIEARLRQLQERGLLISDDRGVRASPLGRRFLDNVVAVFFPD
;
A
#
# COMPACT_ATOMS: atom_id res chain seq x y z
N LEU A 1 -18.54 -16.16 9.65
CA LEU A 1 -17.82 -15.35 8.63
C LEU A 1 -17.85 -16.12 7.33
N ALA A 2 -17.79 -15.45 6.17
CA ALA A 2 -17.65 -16.15 4.89
C ALA A 2 -16.38 -17.01 4.91
N ALA A 3 -16.43 -18.21 4.31
CA ALA A 3 -15.33 -19.17 4.39
C ALA A 3 -14.04 -18.63 3.75
N ASP A 4 -14.17 -17.76 2.75
CA ASP A 4 -13.07 -17.15 2.03
C ASP A 4 -12.70 -15.75 2.55
N LEU A 5 -13.34 -15.20 3.59
CA LEU A 5 -13.08 -13.82 4.06
C LEU A 5 -11.58 -13.60 4.37
N GLU A 6 -11.00 -12.50 3.89
CA GLU A 6 -9.72 -12.00 4.41
C GLU A 6 -9.99 -11.04 5.58
N ALA A 7 -9.44 -11.35 6.75
CA ALA A 7 -9.46 -10.53 7.94
C ALA A 7 -8.01 -10.23 8.34
N THR A 8 -7.56 -9.03 7.96
CA THR A 8 -6.18 -8.56 8.17
C THR A 8 -6.09 -7.71 9.43
N MET A 9 -5.02 -7.89 10.21
CA MET A 9 -4.65 -7.01 11.31
C MET A 9 -3.20 -6.52 11.12
N GLU A 10 -2.98 -5.22 11.29
CA GLU A 10 -1.65 -4.64 11.40
C GLU A 10 -1.16 -4.73 12.86
N ALA A 11 0.12 -5.01 13.06
CA ALA A 11 0.73 -5.06 14.39
C ALA A 11 2.17 -4.52 14.36
N ASN A 12 2.54 -3.82 15.43
CA ASN A 12 3.92 -3.41 15.64
C ASN A 12 4.69 -4.49 16.41
N PRO A 13 5.93 -4.83 16.03
CA PRO A 13 6.63 -5.94 16.67
C PRO A 13 6.92 -5.79 18.16
N GLY A 14 7.18 -4.57 18.64
CA GLY A 14 7.44 -4.30 20.06
C GLY A 14 6.19 -4.20 20.95
N SER A 15 5.01 -4.57 20.45
CA SER A 15 3.75 -4.38 21.17
C SER A 15 3.35 -5.61 22.00
N ALA A 16 2.56 -5.38 23.05
CA ALA A 16 1.88 -6.44 23.81
C ALA A 16 0.81 -7.21 22.98
N GLU A 17 0.69 -6.91 21.69
CA GLU A 17 -0.24 -7.58 20.77
C GLU A 17 0.33 -8.90 20.26
N ALA A 18 1.66 -9.05 20.18
CA ALA A 18 2.29 -10.27 19.68
C ALA A 18 1.96 -11.50 20.53
N ASP A 19 1.94 -11.34 21.86
CA ASP A 19 1.51 -12.38 22.80
C ASP A 19 0.03 -12.77 22.66
N LYS A 20 -0.77 -11.94 21.97
CA LYS A 20 -2.21 -12.12 21.76
C LYS A 20 -2.56 -12.67 20.38
N PHE A 21 -1.58 -12.94 19.52
CA PHE A 21 -1.82 -13.44 18.16
C PHE A 21 -2.67 -14.70 18.12
N ALA A 22 -2.48 -15.65 19.04
CA ALA A 22 -3.34 -16.84 19.13
C ALA A 22 -4.81 -16.48 19.41
N GLY A 23 -5.05 -15.49 20.27
CA GLY A 23 -6.39 -14.96 20.54
C GLY A 23 -7.02 -14.27 19.34
N PHE A 24 -6.25 -13.44 18.62
CA PHE A 24 -6.72 -12.82 17.38
C PHE A 24 -7.03 -13.83 16.28
N ARG A 25 -6.20 -14.88 16.14
CA ARG A 25 -6.47 -15.99 15.23
C ARG A 25 -7.79 -16.68 15.58
N ALA A 26 -8.01 -16.98 16.86
CA ALA A 26 -9.25 -17.59 17.35
C ALA A 26 -10.48 -16.68 17.14
N ALA A 27 -10.30 -15.35 17.17
CA ALA A 27 -11.35 -14.38 16.88
C ALA A 27 -11.69 -14.26 15.38
N GLY A 28 -10.93 -14.92 14.49
CA GLY A 28 -11.18 -14.97 13.06
C GLY A 28 -10.26 -14.10 12.20
N ILE A 29 -9.26 -13.42 12.78
CA ILE A 29 -8.18 -12.81 12.00
C ILE A 29 -7.40 -13.93 11.33
N ASN A 30 -7.08 -13.77 10.05
CA ASN A 30 -6.38 -14.81 9.27
C ASN A 30 -5.22 -14.27 8.42
N ARG A 31 -4.96 -12.95 8.49
CA ARG A 31 -3.76 -12.32 7.92
C ARG A 31 -3.17 -11.30 8.89
N LEU A 32 -1.84 -11.24 8.98
CA LEU A 32 -1.12 -10.22 9.74
C LEU A 32 -0.26 -9.32 8.82
N SER A 33 -0.08 -8.06 9.20
CA SER A 33 0.94 -7.16 8.64
C SER A 33 1.83 -6.66 9.74
N LEU A 34 3.12 -7.01 9.70
CA LEU A 34 4.09 -6.68 10.74
C LEU A 34 4.94 -5.49 10.31
N GLY A 35 4.80 -4.39 11.04
CA GLY A 35 5.51 -3.14 10.78
C GLY A 35 6.99 -3.16 11.16
N VAL A 36 7.80 -4.04 10.58
CA VAL A 36 9.22 -4.25 10.95
C VAL A 36 10.10 -3.05 10.60
N GLN A 37 9.93 -2.49 9.41
CA GLN A 37 10.67 -1.38 8.80
C GLN A 37 12.13 -1.66 8.45
N SER A 38 12.90 -2.22 9.38
CA SER A 38 14.31 -2.61 9.18
C SER A 38 14.70 -3.68 10.21
N PHE A 39 15.68 -4.52 9.88
CA PHE A 39 16.34 -5.46 10.79
C PHE A 39 17.67 -4.89 11.32
N ASP A 40 17.99 -3.63 11.02
CA ASP A 40 19.14 -2.91 11.56
C ASP A 40 18.69 -1.95 12.69
N ASP A 41 19.20 -2.17 13.91
CA ASP A 41 18.81 -1.39 15.09
C ASP A 41 19.17 0.09 15.00
N ALA A 42 20.25 0.46 14.28
CA ALA A 42 20.61 1.85 14.09
C ALA A 42 19.62 2.56 13.15
N CYS A 43 19.17 1.87 12.10
CA CYS A 43 18.12 2.35 11.21
C CYS A 43 16.77 2.49 11.94
N LEU A 44 16.41 1.52 12.79
CA LEU A 44 15.21 1.58 13.63
C LEU A 44 15.25 2.78 14.59
N GLN A 45 16.40 3.00 15.25
CA GLN A 45 16.59 4.15 16.12
C GLN A 45 16.48 5.47 15.36
N ALA A 46 17.06 5.56 14.16
CA ALA A 46 16.95 6.74 13.30
C ALA A 46 15.50 7.01 12.85
N LEU A 47 14.70 5.95 12.67
CA LEU A 47 13.27 6.00 12.40
C LEU A 47 12.41 6.37 13.62
N GLY A 48 13.01 6.46 14.82
CA GLY A 48 12.28 6.67 16.07
C GLY A 48 11.42 5.47 16.46
N ARG A 49 11.74 4.27 15.95
CA ARG A 49 11.04 3.04 16.33
C ARG A 49 11.45 2.65 17.75
N ILE A 50 10.47 2.17 18.50
CA ILE A 50 10.64 1.74 19.89
C ILE A 50 10.92 0.24 20.00
N HIS A 51 10.89 -0.49 18.88
CA HIS A 51 11.19 -1.92 18.82
C HIS A 51 12.60 -2.16 18.26
N SER A 52 13.22 -3.27 18.66
CA SER A 52 14.48 -3.77 18.09
C SER A 52 14.25 -4.84 17.00
N SER A 53 15.32 -5.15 16.28
CA SER A 53 15.39 -6.29 15.34
C SER A 53 15.05 -7.62 16.00
N ASP A 54 15.50 -7.86 17.24
CA ASP A 54 15.14 -9.07 18.01
C ASP A 54 13.64 -9.14 18.30
N GLN A 55 13.00 -8.02 18.63
CA GLN A 55 11.54 -7.97 18.82
C GLN A 55 10.79 -8.18 17.50
N ALA A 56 11.34 -7.72 16.37
CA ALA A 56 10.83 -8.03 15.04
C ALA A 56 10.86 -9.54 14.76
N ALA A 57 12.00 -10.20 15.01
CA ALA A 57 12.13 -11.64 14.87
C ALA A 57 11.13 -12.40 15.77
N ALA A 58 11.05 -12.04 17.05
CA ALA A 58 10.13 -12.68 18.00
C ALA A 58 8.67 -12.52 17.57
N ALA A 59 8.26 -11.34 17.09
CA ALA A 59 6.89 -11.13 16.59
C ALA A 59 6.57 -12.03 15.38
N ILE A 60 7.52 -12.25 14.47
CA ILE A 60 7.35 -13.16 13.33
C ILE A 60 7.21 -14.61 13.83
N GLU A 61 8.02 -15.02 14.81
CA GLU A 61 7.91 -16.34 15.43
C GLU A 61 6.55 -16.54 16.11
N TYR A 62 6.05 -15.56 16.85
CA TYR A 62 4.73 -15.62 17.47
C TYR A 62 3.61 -15.70 16.43
N ALA A 63 3.70 -14.95 15.33
CA ALA A 63 2.73 -15.02 14.25
C ALA A 63 2.66 -16.44 13.66
N ARG A 64 3.82 -17.05 13.38
CA ARG A 64 3.92 -18.42 12.86
C ARG A 64 3.41 -19.44 13.89
N GLY A 65 3.81 -19.31 15.15
CA GLY A 65 3.39 -20.18 16.25
C GLY A 65 1.88 -20.12 16.53
N ALA A 66 1.25 -18.97 16.27
CA ALA A 66 -0.20 -18.79 16.36
C ALA A 66 -0.98 -19.37 15.17
N GLY A 67 -0.31 -19.91 14.15
CA GLY A 67 -0.94 -20.52 12.98
C GLY A 67 -1.44 -19.51 11.94
N PHE A 68 -0.74 -18.38 11.78
CA PHE A 68 -0.95 -17.49 10.65
C PHE A 68 -0.16 -17.99 9.42
N ASP A 69 -0.88 -18.57 8.46
CA ASP A 69 -0.33 -19.01 7.18
C ASP A 69 -0.20 -17.86 6.15
N SER A 70 -0.77 -16.70 6.45
CA SER A 70 -0.68 -15.48 5.64
C SER A 70 -0.22 -14.33 6.54
N PHE A 71 1.01 -13.87 6.33
CA PHE A 71 1.56 -12.71 7.01
C PHE A 71 2.40 -11.88 6.07
N ASN A 72 2.49 -10.59 6.40
CA ASN A 72 3.28 -9.61 5.70
C ASN A 72 4.37 -9.05 6.61
N ILE A 73 5.52 -8.74 6.01
CA ILE A 73 6.57 -7.93 6.62
C ILE A 73 6.64 -6.61 5.85
N ASP A 74 6.42 -5.49 6.54
CA ASP A 74 6.60 -4.15 5.99
C ASP A 74 8.06 -3.73 6.21
N LEU A 75 8.79 -3.48 5.12
CA LEU A 75 10.17 -2.98 5.12
C LEU A 75 10.28 -1.65 4.38
N MET A 76 11.19 -0.82 4.89
CA MET A 76 11.51 0.47 4.29
C MET A 76 12.94 0.46 3.75
N HIS A 77 13.17 1.17 2.65
CA HIS A 77 14.51 1.45 2.13
C HIS A 77 14.73 2.95 1.92
N GLY A 78 15.99 3.34 1.70
CA GLY A 78 16.38 4.75 1.65
C GLY A 78 16.35 5.40 3.04
N LEU A 79 16.63 4.63 4.09
CA LEU A 79 16.63 5.11 5.47
C LEU A 79 17.86 6.02 5.75
N PRO A 80 17.79 6.90 6.76
CA PRO A 80 18.93 7.75 7.13
C PRO A 80 20.18 6.93 7.43
N GLY A 81 21.25 7.13 6.64
CA GLY A 81 22.51 6.40 6.78
C GLY A 81 22.50 4.96 6.24
N GLN A 82 21.41 4.50 5.63
CA GLN A 82 21.34 3.17 5.04
C GLN A 82 22.14 3.10 3.75
N THR A 83 23.05 2.13 3.68
CA THR A 83 23.85 1.84 2.48
C THR A 83 23.13 0.81 1.60
N LEU A 84 23.57 0.65 0.35
CA LEU A 84 23.10 -0.43 -0.52
C LEU A 84 23.22 -1.81 0.14
N ALA A 85 24.37 -2.09 0.76
CA ALA A 85 24.59 -3.35 1.48
C ALA A 85 23.64 -3.52 2.67
N GLY A 86 23.32 -2.43 3.39
CA GLY A 86 22.35 -2.44 4.47
C GLY A 86 20.92 -2.72 3.99
N ALA A 87 20.50 -2.08 2.90
CA ALA A 87 19.19 -2.33 2.30
C ALA A 87 19.05 -3.77 1.78
N GLU A 88 20.10 -4.31 1.15
CA GLU A 88 20.12 -5.73 0.77
C GLU A 88 20.08 -6.67 1.98
N ALA A 89 20.80 -6.33 3.06
CA ALA A 89 20.81 -7.14 4.28
C ALA A 89 19.42 -7.18 4.94
N ASP A 90 18.72 -6.05 5.04
CA ASP A 90 17.34 -5.97 5.52
C ASP A 90 16.40 -6.86 4.73
N LEU A 91 16.49 -6.79 3.39
CA LEU A 91 15.64 -7.57 2.51
C LEU A 91 15.95 -9.06 2.60
N ARG A 92 17.23 -9.45 2.65
CA ARG A 92 17.65 -10.86 2.86
C ARG A 92 17.18 -11.39 4.22
N ALA A 93 17.21 -10.57 5.27
CA ALA A 93 16.70 -10.94 6.58
C ALA A 93 15.18 -11.20 6.53
N ALA A 94 14.38 -10.34 5.90
CA ALA A 94 12.96 -10.61 5.69
C ALA A 94 12.72 -11.89 4.88
N LEU A 95 13.46 -12.09 3.78
CA LEU A 95 13.31 -13.24 2.91
C LEU A 95 13.64 -14.57 3.63
N ALA A 96 14.56 -14.56 4.59
CA ALA A 96 14.88 -15.72 5.41
C ALA A 96 13.69 -16.21 6.26
N TRP A 97 12.77 -15.31 6.64
CA TRP A 97 11.52 -15.66 7.31
C TRP A 97 10.46 -16.25 6.37
N ASN A 98 10.68 -16.16 5.05
CA ASN A 98 9.82 -16.65 4.00
C ASN A 98 8.35 -16.18 4.09
N PRO A 99 8.09 -14.86 4.23
CA PRO A 99 6.73 -14.34 4.33
C PRO A 99 5.94 -14.57 3.03
N PRO A 100 4.66 -14.91 3.07
CA PRO A 100 3.86 -15.02 1.84
C PRO A 100 3.68 -13.68 1.09
N HIS A 101 3.75 -12.56 1.83
CA HIS A 101 3.61 -11.20 1.32
C HIS A 101 4.68 -10.29 1.94
N LEU A 102 5.15 -9.29 1.21
CA LEU A 102 6.17 -8.34 1.67
C LEU A 102 5.84 -6.96 1.11
N SER A 103 5.71 -5.95 1.96
CA SER A 103 5.66 -4.56 1.52
C SER A 103 7.07 -4.00 1.58
N TRP A 104 7.56 -3.45 0.49
CA TRP A 104 8.88 -2.85 0.40
C TRP A 104 8.77 -1.52 -0.31
N TYR A 105 9.05 -0.44 0.42
CA TYR A 105 8.81 0.91 -0.06
C TYR A 105 9.87 1.90 0.43
N GLN A 106 10.08 2.95 -0.36
CA GLN A 106 11.02 4.00 -0.03
C GLN A 106 10.49 4.84 1.13
N LEU A 107 11.37 5.28 2.02
CA LEU A 107 11.05 6.33 2.99
C LEU A 107 10.72 7.64 2.25
N THR A 108 9.46 8.06 2.32
CA THR A 108 9.00 9.37 1.87
C THR A 108 8.84 10.31 3.06
N ILE A 109 9.36 11.54 2.97
CA ILE A 109 9.19 12.55 4.02
C ILE A 109 7.88 13.30 3.76
N GLU A 110 6.83 12.90 4.47
CA GLU A 110 5.52 13.55 4.36
C GLU A 110 5.43 14.86 5.16
N PRO A 111 4.72 15.89 4.65
CA PRO A 111 4.42 17.10 5.40
C PRO A 111 3.78 16.78 6.75
N ASN A 112 4.20 17.49 7.81
CA ASN A 112 3.75 17.31 9.21
C ASN A 112 4.30 16.09 9.96
N THR A 113 5.22 15.31 9.39
CA THR A 113 5.94 14.26 10.13
C THR A 113 7.10 14.83 10.97
N VAL A 114 7.63 14.04 11.92
CA VAL A 114 8.86 14.39 12.65
C VAL A 114 10.01 14.66 11.68
N PHE A 115 10.10 13.89 10.60
CA PHE A 115 11.09 14.08 9.54
C PHE A 115 10.87 15.35 8.71
N HIS A 116 9.63 15.79 8.47
CA HIS A 116 9.42 17.11 7.87
C HIS A 116 9.88 18.24 8.79
N LYS A 117 9.73 18.08 10.12
CA LYS A 117 10.19 19.08 11.11
C LYS A 117 11.71 19.06 11.31
N ARG A 118 12.36 17.91 11.04
CA ARG A 118 13.82 17.68 11.17
C ARG A 118 14.28 16.71 10.07
N PRO A 119 14.53 17.20 8.84
CA PRO A 119 14.84 16.32 7.72
C PRO A 119 16.19 15.64 7.93
N PRO A 120 16.27 14.31 7.86
CA PRO A 120 17.53 13.59 7.86
C PRO A 120 18.22 13.74 6.50
N SER A 121 19.53 13.50 6.45
CA SER A 121 20.21 13.25 5.19
C SER A 121 19.74 11.91 4.63
N LEU A 122 19.11 11.93 3.45
CA LEU A 122 18.73 10.74 2.70
C LEU A 122 19.81 10.38 1.67
N PRO A 123 19.89 9.11 1.23
CA PRO A 123 20.75 8.73 0.10
C PRO A 123 20.46 9.57 -1.15
N VAL A 124 21.48 9.78 -1.98
CA VAL A 124 21.34 10.55 -3.23
C VAL A 124 20.52 9.72 -4.24
N GLU A 125 19.83 10.37 -5.19
CA GLU A 125 18.90 9.70 -6.13
C GLU A 125 19.51 8.48 -6.85
N ASP A 126 20.79 8.54 -7.22
CA ASP A 126 21.48 7.42 -7.86
C ASP A 126 21.63 6.20 -6.94
N GLU A 127 21.90 6.41 -5.64
CA GLU A 127 22.01 5.33 -4.65
C GLU A 127 20.64 4.68 -4.40
N LEU A 128 19.57 5.48 -4.37
CA LEU A 128 18.20 4.98 -4.23
C LEU A 128 17.78 4.14 -5.44
N ALA A 129 18.16 4.55 -6.65
CA ALA A 129 17.90 3.80 -7.86
C ALA A 129 18.63 2.44 -7.86
N GLU A 130 19.89 2.41 -7.41
CA GLU A 130 20.64 1.15 -7.28
C GLU A 130 20.03 0.23 -6.21
N ILE A 131 19.65 0.78 -5.04
CA ILE A 131 18.93 0.04 -3.98
C ILE A 131 17.65 -0.59 -4.54
N GLN A 132 16.82 0.20 -5.23
CA GLN A 132 15.57 -0.26 -5.82
C GLN A 132 15.82 -1.41 -6.80
N GLN A 133 16.72 -1.22 -7.76
CA GLN A 133 17.00 -2.21 -8.79
C GLN A 133 17.53 -3.53 -8.19
N ARG A 134 18.45 -3.45 -7.22
CA ARG A 134 19.00 -4.63 -6.56
C ARG A 134 17.96 -5.37 -5.74
N GLY A 135 17.16 -4.66 -4.95
CA GLY A 135 16.13 -5.30 -4.14
C GLY A 135 14.98 -5.88 -4.96
N GLU A 136 14.57 -5.23 -6.06
CA GLU A 136 13.59 -5.80 -7.01
C GLU A 136 14.10 -7.13 -7.59
N GLN A 137 15.38 -7.20 -7.96
CA GLN A 137 15.99 -8.45 -8.44
C GLN A 137 16.01 -9.53 -7.35
N LEU A 138 16.39 -9.19 -6.11
CA LEU A 138 16.39 -10.14 -5.00
C LEU A 138 14.99 -10.71 -4.70
N LEU A 139 13.96 -9.86 -4.74
CA LEU A 139 12.57 -10.28 -4.56
C LEU A 139 12.11 -11.20 -5.71
N ALA A 140 12.45 -10.85 -6.95
CA ALA A 140 12.13 -11.67 -8.12
C ALA A 140 12.82 -13.04 -8.06
N ASP A 141 14.11 -13.08 -7.72
CA ASP A 141 14.89 -14.32 -7.57
C ASP A 141 14.32 -15.22 -6.45
N ALA A 142 13.74 -14.63 -5.41
CA ALA A 142 13.06 -15.34 -4.33
C ALA A 142 11.61 -15.78 -4.68
N GLY A 143 11.13 -15.45 -5.89
CA GLY A 143 9.81 -15.85 -6.40
C GLY A 143 8.66 -14.93 -6.00
N TYR A 144 8.94 -13.70 -5.57
CA TYR A 144 7.91 -12.71 -5.29
C TYR A 144 7.58 -11.90 -6.54
N GLN A 145 6.31 -11.53 -6.67
CA GLN A 145 5.82 -10.68 -7.74
C GLN A 145 5.38 -9.35 -7.14
N GLN A 146 5.94 -8.25 -7.65
CA GLN A 146 5.40 -6.92 -7.39
C GLN A 146 4.04 -6.82 -8.08
N TYR A 147 2.95 -6.79 -7.32
CA TYR A 147 1.60 -6.67 -7.90
C TYR A 147 1.09 -5.23 -7.85
N GLU A 148 1.62 -4.41 -6.95
CA GLU A 148 1.42 -2.96 -6.88
C GLU A 148 2.70 -2.24 -6.44
N VAL A 149 2.74 -0.91 -6.56
CA VAL A 149 3.90 -0.04 -6.27
C VAL A 149 4.75 -0.49 -5.08
N SER A 150 4.13 -0.75 -3.93
CA SER A 150 4.84 -1.02 -2.67
C SER A 150 4.77 -2.47 -2.19
N ALA A 151 4.01 -3.35 -2.85
CA ALA A 151 3.76 -4.69 -2.35
C ALA A 151 4.11 -5.80 -3.33
N TYR A 152 4.72 -6.81 -2.73
CA TYR A 152 5.23 -8.02 -3.34
C TYR A 152 4.55 -9.20 -2.66
N SER A 153 4.27 -10.26 -3.43
CA SER A 153 3.71 -11.47 -2.85
C SER A 153 4.14 -12.69 -3.64
N ARG A 154 4.11 -13.85 -2.98
CA ARG A 154 4.01 -15.13 -3.70
C ARG A 154 2.67 -15.18 -4.46
N PRO A 155 2.59 -15.92 -5.58
CA PRO A 155 1.33 -16.08 -6.30
C PRO A 155 0.21 -16.59 -5.38
N GLY A 156 -0.95 -15.92 -5.37
CA GLY A 156 -2.11 -16.28 -4.55
C GLY A 156 -2.15 -15.64 -3.16
N PHE A 157 -1.13 -14.86 -2.78
CA PHE A 157 -1.05 -14.18 -1.48
C PHE A 157 -1.16 -12.65 -1.58
N GLN A 158 -1.66 -12.13 -2.70
CA GLN A 158 -1.96 -10.69 -2.82
C GLN A 158 -2.98 -10.26 -1.76
N CYS A 159 -2.75 -9.10 -1.14
CA CYS A 159 -3.67 -8.53 -0.15
C CYS A 159 -4.99 -8.13 -0.81
N ARG A 160 -6.10 -8.75 -0.41
CA ARG A 160 -7.42 -8.46 -0.99
C ARG A 160 -7.88 -7.04 -0.67
N HIS A 161 -7.55 -6.52 0.51
CA HIS A 161 -7.80 -5.13 0.85
C HIS A 161 -7.12 -4.18 -0.14
N ASN A 162 -5.82 -4.37 -0.41
CA ASN A 162 -5.06 -3.56 -1.36
C ASN A 162 -5.65 -3.66 -2.77
N LEU A 163 -5.94 -4.88 -3.25
CA LEU A 163 -6.54 -5.08 -4.56
C LEU A 163 -7.90 -4.38 -4.69
N ASN A 164 -8.76 -4.45 -3.68
CA ASN A 164 -10.03 -3.72 -3.69
C ASN A 164 -9.81 -2.20 -3.75
N TYR A 165 -8.91 -1.68 -2.92
CA TYR A 165 -8.61 -0.25 -2.89
C TYR A 165 -8.06 0.24 -4.23
N TRP A 166 -7.03 -0.44 -4.78
CA TRP A 166 -6.40 -0.06 -6.03
C TRP A 166 -7.27 -0.31 -7.27
N SER A 167 -8.22 -1.25 -7.22
CA SER A 167 -9.23 -1.44 -8.29
C SER A 167 -10.41 -0.47 -8.18
N PHE A 168 -10.26 0.61 -7.42
CA PHE A 168 -11.28 1.63 -7.17
C PHE A 168 -12.59 1.05 -6.60
N GLY A 169 -12.47 -0.03 -5.82
CA GLY A 169 -13.58 -0.66 -5.12
C GLY A 169 -14.08 0.16 -3.93
N ASP A 170 -15.17 -0.31 -3.33
CA ASP A 170 -15.80 0.35 -2.19
C ASP A 170 -15.29 -0.22 -0.87
N TYR A 171 -15.26 0.64 0.13
CA TYR A 171 -14.85 0.29 1.49
C TYR A 171 -15.48 1.24 2.50
N LEU A 172 -15.85 0.68 3.65
CA LEU A 172 -16.42 1.43 4.75
C LEU A 172 -15.33 1.79 5.77
N GLY A 173 -15.10 3.08 5.95
CA GLY A 173 -14.29 3.61 7.05
C GLY A 173 -15.08 3.65 8.36
N ILE A 174 -14.59 2.94 9.38
CA ILE A 174 -15.18 2.89 10.73
C ILE A 174 -14.09 3.23 11.75
N GLY A 175 -14.43 4.01 12.77
CA GLY A 175 -13.50 4.47 13.80
C GLY A 175 -12.89 5.84 13.53
N ALA A 176 -12.12 6.34 14.49
CA ALA A 176 -11.49 7.65 14.40
C ALA A 176 -10.47 7.70 13.25
N GLY A 177 -10.53 8.77 12.45
CA GLY A 177 -9.62 9.00 11.32
C GLY A 177 -9.86 8.11 10.09
N ALA A 178 -10.84 7.20 10.11
CA ALA A 178 -11.11 6.33 8.99
C ALA A 178 -11.72 7.08 7.79
N HIS A 179 -11.32 6.68 6.59
CA HIS A 179 -11.89 7.15 5.32
C HIS A 179 -12.75 6.05 4.69
N GLY A 180 -13.75 6.44 3.91
CA GLY A 180 -14.58 5.52 3.15
C GLY A 180 -14.83 6.03 1.74
N LYS A 181 -15.08 5.08 0.83
CA LYS A 181 -15.53 5.29 -0.54
C LYS A 181 -16.68 4.33 -0.80
N VAL A 182 -17.83 4.84 -1.22
CA VAL A 182 -19.02 4.03 -1.51
C VAL A 182 -19.64 4.53 -2.81
N THR A 183 -19.96 3.61 -3.72
CA THR A 183 -20.70 3.89 -4.94
C THR A 183 -22.19 3.64 -4.69
N GLY A 184 -23.02 4.64 -5.00
CA GLY A 184 -24.48 4.58 -4.93
C GLY A 184 -25.09 3.81 -6.11
N GLU A 185 -26.39 3.49 -5.99
CA GLU A 185 -27.14 2.80 -7.06
C GLU A 185 -27.24 3.63 -8.35
N ASP A 186 -27.15 4.94 -8.24
CA ASP A 186 -27.09 5.90 -9.36
C ASP A 186 -25.71 6.02 -10.01
N GLY A 187 -24.71 5.27 -9.49
CA GLY A 187 -23.31 5.32 -9.94
C GLY A 187 -22.50 6.46 -9.32
N GLY A 188 -23.10 7.32 -8.49
CA GLY A 188 -22.39 8.38 -7.80
C GLY A 188 -21.42 7.84 -6.75
N VAL A 189 -20.20 8.40 -6.67
CA VAL A 189 -19.21 8.00 -5.67
C VAL A 189 -19.23 9.00 -4.51
N LEU A 190 -19.45 8.51 -3.30
CA LEU A 190 -19.35 9.29 -2.06
C LEU A 190 -18.04 8.96 -1.36
N ARG A 191 -17.25 10.01 -1.07
CA ARG A 191 -16.11 9.92 -0.15
C ARG A 191 -16.47 10.54 1.18
N TYR A 192 -16.06 9.91 2.26
CA TYR A 192 -16.22 10.46 3.60
C TYR A 192 -15.01 10.21 4.49
N ALA A 193 -14.84 11.07 5.48
CA ALA A 193 -13.83 10.96 6.53
C ALA A 193 -14.48 11.05 7.91
N LYS A 194 -14.10 10.15 8.81
CA LYS A 194 -14.50 10.19 10.21
C LYS A 194 -13.67 11.22 10.98
N LYS A 195 -14.20 11.69 12.11
CA LYS A 195 -13.45 12.57 13.03
C LYS A 195 -12.10 11.96 13.35
N ARG A 196 -11.03 12.74 13.15
CA ARG A 196 -9.65 12.26 13.24
C ARG A 196 -9.22 11.95 14.67
N GLN A 197 -9.60 12.80 15.63
CA GLN A 197 -9.16 12.67 17.02
C GLN A 197 -10.02 11.63 17.76
N PRO A 198 -9.43 10.62 18.41
CA PRO A 198 -10.18 9.59 19.14
C PRO A 198 -11.14 10.17 20.18
N GLY A 199 -10.73 11.19 20.94
CA GLY A 199 -11.60 11.84 21.93
C GLY A 199 -12.81 12.54 21.31
N GLU A 200 -12.64 13.20 20.18
CA GLU A 200 -13.76 13.83 19.47
C GLU A 200 -14.69 12.79 18.84
N TYR A 201 -14.13 11.68 18.33
CA TYR A 201 -14.91 10.59 17.77
C TYR A 201 -15.76 9.90 18.85
N LEU A 202 -15.17 9.57 19.99
CA LEU A 202 -15.85 8.87 21.11
C LEU A 202 -16.90 9.73 21.81
N SER A 203 -16.74 11.06 21.81
CA SER A 203 -17.71 11.99 22.41
C SER A 203 -18.80 12.45 21.44
N ALA A 204 -18.68 12.12 20.14
CA ALA A 204 -19.69 12.46 19.15
C ALA A 204 -20.92 11.53 19.24
N SER A 205 -22.09 12.08 18.92
CA SER A 205 -23.28 11.28 18.66
C SER A 205 -23.15 10.54 17.31
N PRO A 206 -23.87 9.42 17.08
CA PRO A 206 -23.75 8.63 15.86
C PRO A 206 -23.92 9.40 14.54
N ASP A 207 -24.78 10.43 14.53
CA ASP A 207 -25.02 11.34 13.41
C ASP A 207 -23.84 12.32 13.17
N ARG A 208 -22.85 12.37 14.05
CA ARG A 208 -21.71 13.31 14.02
C ARG A 208 -20.35 12.63 13.93
N PHE A 209 -20.28 11.33 13.69
CA PHE A 209 -19.01 10.63 13.49
C PHE A 209 -18.29 11.05 12.21
N THR A 210 -19.03 11.43 11.17
CA THR A 210 -18.48 11.90 9.89
C THR A 210 -18.09 13.38 10.01
N ALA A 211 -16.83 13.69 9.77
CA ALA A 211 -16.29 15.04 9.82
C ALA A 211 -16.42 15.78 8.48
N ALA A 212 -16.26 15.05 7.38
CA ALA A 212 -16.42 15.57 6.03
C ALA A 212 -16.95 14.48 5.11
N GLN A 213 -17.74 14.87 4.13
CA GLN A 213 -18.16 14.02 3.02
C GLN A 213 -18.39 14.86 1.78
N HIS A 214 -18.13 14.29 0.61
CA HIS A 214 -18.41 14.92 -0.68
C HIS A 214 -18.67 13.84 -1.74
N SER A 215 -19.47 14.19 -2.74
CA SER A 215 -19.58 13.40 -3.96
C SER A 215 -18.36 13.68 -4.84
N VAL A 216 -17.82 12.65 -5.47
CA VAL A 216 -16.76 12.82 -6.47
C VAL A 216 -17.39 13.42 -7.72
N GLU A 217 -16.90 14.58 -8.14
CA GLU A 217 -17.41 15.26 -9.32
C GLU A 217 -17.06 14.47 -10.58
N PRO A 218 -17.91 14.51 -11.63
CA PRO A 218 -17.63 13.80 -12.89
C PRO A 218 -16.27 14.14 -13.51
N GLY A 219 -15.78 15.37 -13.32
CA GLY A 219 -14.48 15.82 -13.81
C GLY A 219 -13.27 15.17 -13.12
N ASP A 220 -13.44 14.77 -11.85
CA ASP A 220 -12.36 14.20 -11.03
C ASP A 220 -12.33 12.67 -11.08
N MET A 221 -13.46 12.04 -11.47
CA MET A 221 -13.64 10.58 -11.49
C MET A 221 -12.53 9.85 -12.25
N VAL A 222 -12.11 10.38 -13.40
CA VAL A 222 -11.05 9.79 -14.22
C VAL A 222 -9.71 9.83 -13.49
N GLY A 223 -9.33 11.01 -12.96
CA GLY A 223 -8.07 11.18 -12.22
C GLY A 223 -8.05 10.30 -10.97
N GLU A 224 -9.14 10.27 -10.21
CA GLU A 224 -9.28 9.41 -9.04
C GLU A 224 -9.15 7.93 -9.38
N PHE A 225 -9.81 7.44 -10.43
CA PHE A 225 -9.68 6.04 -10.84
C PHE A 225 -8.23 5.72 -11.23
N MET A 226 -7.58 6.58 -12.02
CA MET A 226 -6.21 6.36 -12.50
C MET A 226 -5.18 6.38 -11.37
N LEU A 227 -5.36 7.27 -10.39
CA LEU A 227 -4.53 7.35 -9.17
C LEU A 227 -4.50 6.02 -8.40
N ASN A 228 -5.58 5.24 -8.49
CA ASN A 228 -5.68 3.94 -7.84
C ASN A 228 -5.26 2.81 -8.79
N ALA A 229 -5.90 2.70 -9.95
CA ALA A 229 -5.77 1.56 -10.85
C ALA A 229 -4.37 1.42 -11.46
N LEU A 230 -3.68 2.53 -11.74
CA LEU A 230 -2.33 2.48 -12.30
C LEU A 230 -1.25 2.13 -11.27
N ARG A 231 -1.59 2.07 -9.97
CA ARG A 231 -0.69 1.48 -8.96
C ARG A 231 -0.53 -0.02 -9.13
N LEU A 232 -1.52 -0.70 -9.71
CA LEU A 232 -1.42 -2.13 -10.01
C LEU A 232 -0.50 -2.33 -11.22
N ASN A 233 0.45 -3.25 -11.11
CA ASN A 233 1.34 -3.58 -12.23
C ASN A 233 0.58 -4.22 -13.40
N ALA A 234 -0.54 -4.91 -13.11
CA ALA A 234 -1.46 -5.41 -14.13
C ALA A 234 -2.35 -4.30 -14.73
N GLY A 235 -2.42 -3.12 -14.07
CA GLY A 235 -3.30 -2.03 -14.44
C GLY A 235 -4.78 -2.41 -14.32
N PHE A 236 -5.58 -2.04 -15.32
CA PHE A 236 -7.02 -2.27 -15.33
C PHE A 236 -7.55 -2.69 -16.70
N SER A 237 -8.68 -3.39 -16.71
CA SER A 237 -9.43 -3.65 -17.94
C SER A 237 -10.39 -2.50 -18.27
N ARG A 238 -10.77 -2.39 -19.54
CA ARG A 238 -11.72 -1.37 -20.04
C ARG A 238 -13.08 -1.51 -19.34
N GLU A 239 -13.50 -2.74 -19.10
CA GLU A 239 -14.73 -3.08 -18.39
C GLU A 239 -14.65 -2.66 -16.92
N LEU A 240 -13.50 -2.85 -16.26
CA LEU A 240 -13.31 -2.40 -14.89
C LEU A 240 -13.42 -0.87 -14.79
N PHE A 241 -12.83 -0.13 -15.73
CA PHE A 241 -12.97 1.33 -15.79
C PHE A 241 -14.45 1.73 -15.86
N THR A 242 -15.20 1.20 -16.81
CA THR A 242 -16.63 1.53 -16.97
C THR A 242 -17.45 1.08 -15.76
N ALA A 243 -17.20 -0.11 -15.21
CA ALA A 243 -17.93 -0.62 -14.06
C ALA A 243 -17.69 0.21 -12.79
N ARG A 244 -16.49 0.79 -12.62
CA ARG A 244 -16.10 1.54 -11.42
C ARG A 244 -16.36 3.03 -11.50
N THR A 245 -16.44 3.59 -12.70
CA THR A 245 -16.61 5.04 -12.93
C THR A 245 -17.96 5.40 -13.53
N GLY A 246 -18.67 4.44 -14.14
CA GLY A 246 -19.85 4.70 -14.96
C GLY A 246 -19.56 5.38 -16.31
N LEU A 247 -18.29 5.63 -16.64
CA LEU A 247 -17.88 6.35 -17.84
C LEU A 247 -17.51 5.40 -18.99
N ASP A 248 -17.78 5.85 -20.22
CA ASP A 248 -17.29 5.19 -21.42
C ASP A 248 -15.78 5.41 -21.57
N VAL A 249 -15.05 4.38 -21.97
CA VAL A 249 -13.58 4.43 -22.13
C VAL A 249 -13.14 5.46 -23.18
N ALA A 250 -14.01 5.84 -24.12
CA ALA A 250 -13.75 6.89 -25.10
C ALA A 250 -13.31 8.21 -24.47
N VAL A 251 -13.71 8.52 -23.23
CA VAL A 251 -13.33 9.76 -22.53
C VAL A 251 -11.84 9.81 -22.14
N ILE A 252 -11.16 8.65 -22.09
CA ILE A 252 -9.73 8.55 -21.76
C ILE A 252 -8.84 8.20 -22.95
N GLU A 253 -9.42 7.78 -24.08
CA GLU A 253 -8.69 7.28 -25.25
C GLU A 253 -7.60 8.22 -25.77
N ALA A 254 -7.87 9.53 -25.83
CA ALA A 254 -6.88 10.50 -26.29
C ALA A 254 -5.65 10.56 -25.36
N ARG A 255 -5.86 10.54 -24.03
CA ARG A 255 -4.79 10.54 -23.03
C ARG A 255 -4.01 9.23 -23.03
N LEU A 256 -4.69 8.10 -23.23
CA LEU A 256 -4.03 6.79 -23.36
C LEU A 256 -3.08 6.79 -24.56
N ARG A 257 -3.53 7.24 -25.73
CA ARG A 257 -2.66 7.34 -26.93
C ARG A 257 -1.45 8.23 -26.71
N GLN A 258 -1.64 9.41 -26.11
CA GLN A 258 -0.53 10.32 -25.77
C GLN A 258 0.53 9.63 -24.90
N LEU A 259 0.11 8.87 -23.88
CA LEU A 259 1.04 8.17 -22.99
C LEU A 259 1.70 6.95 -23.66
N GLN A 260 1.00 6.27 -24.58
CA GLN A 260 1.56 5.20 -25.39
C GLN A 260 2.62 5.71 -26.37
N GLU A 261 2.38 6.84 -27.03
CA GLU A 261 3.35 7.50 -27.92
C GLU A 261 4.63 7.90 -27.17
N ARG A 262 4.50 8.26 -25.89
CA ARG A 262 5.63 8.54 -24.99
C ARG A 262 6.29 7.27 -24.43
N GLY A 263 5.78 6.08 -24.74
CA GLY A 263 6.27 4.80 -24.22
C GLY A 263 6.02 4.58 -22.72
N LEU A 264 5.15 5.38 -22.10
CA LEU A 264 4.85 5.32 -20.66
C LEU A 264 3.71 4.37 -20.31
N LEU A 265 2.89 3.99 -21.29
CA LEU A 265 1.72 3.16 -21.06
C LEU A 265 1.63 2.06 -22.13
N ILE A 266 1.07 0.91 -21.76
CA ILE A 266 0.70 -0.17 -22.67
C ILE A 266 -0.81 -0.36 -22.59
N SER A 267 -1.48 -0.21 -23.74
CA SER A 267 -2.91 -0.50 -23.92
C SER A 267 -3.03 -1.57 -25.00
N ASP A 268 -3.39 -2.79 -24.61
CA ASP A 268 -3.55 -3.97 -25.47
C ASP A 268 -4.81 -4.76 -25.06
N ASP A 269 -5.02 -5.95 -25.63
CA ASP A 269 -6.19 -6.80 -25.32
C ASP A 269 -6.25 -7.24 -23.84
N ARG A 270 -5.14 -7.11 -23.09
CA ARG A 270 -5.10 -7.40 -21.64
C ARG A 270 -5.52 -6.21 -20.79
N GLY A 271 -5.75 -5.04 -21.40
CA GLY A 271 -6.12 -3.80 -20.72
C GLY A 271 -5.03 -2.75 -20.76
N VAL A 272 -5.12 -1.81 -19.83
CA VAL A 272 -4.32 -0.59 -19.72
C VAL A 272 -3.42 -0.68 -18.51
N ARG A 273 -2.11 -0.55 -18.68
CA ARG A 273 -1.12 -0.57 -17.58
C ARG A 273 0.08 0.33 -17.87
N ALA A 274 0.75 0.79 -16.82
CA ALA A 274 2.02 1.49 -16.98
C ALA A 274 3.09 0.56 -17.59
N SER A 275 3.90 1.07 -18.51
CA SER A 275 5.07 0.36 -19.00
C SER A 275 6.16 0.31 -17.90
N PRO A 276 7.24 -0.48 -18.05
CA PRO A 276 8.37 -0.40 -17.11
C PRO A 276 8.92 1.03 -16.95
N LEU A 277 8.95 1.81 -18.03
CA LEU A 277 9.30 3.24 -17.97
C LEU A 277 8.20 4.06 -17.28
N GLY A 278 6.94 3.81 -17.60
CA GLY A 278 5.79 4.47 -16.98
C GLY A 278 5.75 4.33 -15.48
N ARG A 279 6.06 3.14 -14.94
CA ARG A 279 6.09 2.90 -13.49
C ARG A 279 7.14 3.75 -12.77
N ARG A 280 8.28 4.03 -13.41
CA ARG A 280 9.31 4.92 -12.86
C ARG A 280 8.87 6.38 -12.81
N PHE A 281 7.88 6.75 -13.62
CA PHE A 281 7.33 8.10 -13.73
C PHE A 281 5.83 8.10 -13.45
N LEU A 282 5.36 7.25 -12.53
CA LEU A 282 3.94 6.96 -12.35
C LEU A 282 3.14 8.23 -12.01
N ASP A 283 3.68 9.11 -11.20
CA ASP A 283 3.04 10.39 -10.86
C ASP A 283 2.81 11.26 -12.10
N ASN A 284 3.79 11.30 -13.02
CA ASN A 284 3.64 12.01 -14.30
C ASN A 284 2.62 11.35 -15.23
N VAL A 285 2.49 10.03 -15.17
CA VAL A 285 1.48 9.28 -15.94
C VAL A 285 0.08 9.61 -15.41
N VAL A 286 -0.09 9.57 -14.09
CA VAL A 286 -1.35 9.83 -13.40
C VAL A 286 -1.78 11.30 -13.55
N ALA A 287 -0.84 12.25 -13.49
CA ALA A 287 -1.12 13.67 -13.61
C ALA A 287 -1.86 14.07 -14.90
N VAL A 288 -1.62 13.36 -16.02
CA VAL A 288 -2.29 13.61 -17.32
C VAL A 288 -3.82 13.43 -17.25
N PHE A 289 -4.31 12.72 -16.24
CA PHE A 289 -5.73 12.43 -16.06
C PHE A 289 -6.45 13.40 -15.12
N PHE A 290 -5.72 14.32 -14.48
CA PHE A 290 -6.32 15.39 -13.70
C PHE A 290 -6.60 16.60 -14.60
N PRO A 291 -7.60 17.43 -14.27
CA PRO A 291 -7.76 18.75 -14.88
C PRO A 291 -6.51 19.60 -14.67
N ASP A 292 -6.21 20.48 -15.63
CA ASP A 292 -5.18 21.53 -15.49
C ASP A 292 -5.54 22.54 -14.38
#